data_AF-A0A9X2HLM0-F1
#
_entry.id   AF-A0A9X2HLM0-F1
#
_cell.length_a   1.000
_cell.length_b   1.000
_cell.length_c   1.000
_cell.angle_alpha   90.00
_cell.angle_beta   90.00
_cell.angle_gamma   90.00
#
_symmetry.space_group_name_H-M   'P 1'
#
loop_
_entity.id
_entity.type
_entity.pdbx_description
1 polymer ?
#
loop_
_entity_poly.entity_id
_entity_poly.type
_entity_poly.pdbx_seq_one_letter_code
_entity_poly.pdbx_strand_id
1 'polypeptide(L)'
;MRNVDELMDQALDAEERELLSSIGDEPGFVERAMGLFGAGTGWMVAFMMAGQTLLFLTGVWAAWGFFEADHPVTQLRWGLPAAVLLLASLAVKLAVAAPIHTNQIMRELKRIELQIALGARR
;
A
#
# COMPACT_ATOMS: atom_id res chain seq x y z
N MET A 1 41.55 -15.06 -25.73
CA MET A 1 40.97 -13.86 -25.11
C MET A 1 39.52 -13.59 -25.54
N ARG A 2 39.07 -14.05 -26.72
CA ARG A 2 37.67 -13.92 -27.20
C ARG A 2 36.57 -14.52 -26.32
N ASN A 3 36.84 -15.60 -25.58
CA ASN A 3 35.79 -16.30 -24.82
C ASN A 3 35.31 -15.53 -23.57
N VAL A 4 36.12 -14.63 -23.00
CA VAL A 4 35.75 -13.91 -21.77
C VAL A 4 34.80 -12.76 -22.11
N ASP A 5 35.05 -12.04 -23.21
CA ASP A 5 34.13 -11.01 -23.71
C ASP A 5 32.80 -11.62 -24.17
N GLU A 6 32.81 -12.77 -24.87
CA GLU A 6 31.57 -13.47 -25.25
C GLU A 6 30.76 -13.96 -24.05
N LEU A 7 31.44 -14.41 -22.98
CA LEU A 7 30.79 -14.82 -21.74
C LEU A 7 30.26 -13.61 -20.94
N MET A 8 30.97 -12.48 -20.96
CA MET A 8 30.51 -11.24 -20.35
C MET A 8 29.29 -10.66 -21.09
N ASP A 9 29.33 -10.62 -22.42
CA ASP A 9 28.19 -10.16 -23.23
C ASP A 9 26.97 -11.05 -23.03
N GLN A 10 27.14 -12.37 -22.97
CA GLN A 10 26.01 -13.28 -22.71
C GLN A 10 25.45 -13.15 -21.29
N ALA A 11 26.30 -12.92 -20.29
CA ALA A 11 25.86 -12.70 -18.91
C ALA A 11 25.12 -11.37 -18.78
N LEU A 12 25.63 -10.31 -19.40
CA LEU A 12 25.00 -8.99 -19.44
C LEU A 12 23.66 -9.04 -20.19
N ASP A 13 23.59 -9.71 -21.34
CA ASP A 13 22.36 -9.81 -22.14
C ASP A 13 21.27 -10.66 -21.43
N ALA A 14 21.68 -11.65 -20.64
CA ALA A 14 20.78 -12.43 -19.79
C ALA A 14 20.24 -11.62 -18.60
N GLU A 15 21.13 -10.90 -17.90
CA GLU A 15 20.78 -10.05 -16.77
C GLU A 15 19.90 -8.87 -17.20
N GLU A 16 20.18 -8.28 -18.37
CA GLU A 16 19.41 -7.18 -18.96
C GLU A 16 18.01 -7.64 -19.42
N ARG A 17 17.89 -8.86 -19.96
CA ARG A 17 16.58 -9.47 -20.27
C ARG A 17 15.77 -9.80 -19.02
N GLU A 18 16.41 -10.28 -17.96
CA GLU A 18 15.75 -10.56 -16.68
C GLU A 18 15.25 -9.26 -16.03
N LEU A 19 16.08 -8.20 -16.05
CA LEU A 19 15.69 -6.85 -15.63
C LEU A 19 14.55 -6.28 -16.48
N LEU A 20 14.61 -6.39 -17.82
CA LEU A 20 13.53 -5.93 -18.71
C LEU A 20 12.22 -6.71 -18.49
N SER A 21 12.30 -8.02 -18.22
CA SER A 21 11.13 -8.85 -17.93
C SER A 21 10.48 -8.46 -16.58
N SER A 22 11.28 -8.19 -15.55
CA SER A 22 10.80 -7.70 -14.25
C SER A 22 10.33 -6.23 -14.29
N ILE A 23 10.72 -5.48 -15.33
CA ILE A 23 10.32 -4.09 -15.56
C ILE A 23 8.96 -4.00 -16.29
N GLY A 24 8.68 -4.94 -17.20
CA GLY A 24 7.48 -4.99 -18.03
C GLY A 24 6.22 -5.48 -17.30
N ASP A 25 6.38 -6.27 -16.23
CA ASP A 25 5.29 -6.56 -15.30
C ASP A 25 5.11 -5.35 -14.37
N GLU A 26 4.36 -4.34 -14.83
CA GLU A 26 3.75 -3.40 -13.89
C GLU A 26 2.82 -4.21 -12.99
N PRO A 27 3.15 -4.39 -11.69
CA PRO A 27 2.30 -5.20 -10.83
C PRO A 27 0.91 -4.59 -10.86
N GLY A 28 -0.07 -5.40 -11.21
CA GLY A 28 -1.47 -4.98 -11.32
C GLY A 28 -1.92 -4.34 -10.00
N PHE A 29 -2.98 -3.54 -10.01
CA PHE A 29 -3.48 -2.87 -8.79
C PHE A 29 -3.68 -3.86 -7.62
N VAL A 30 -4.12 -5.08 -7.94
CA VAL A 30 -4.28 -6.20 -6.99
C VAL A 30 -2.95 -6.73 -6.49
N GLU A 31 -1.93 -6.81 -7.34
CA GLU A 31 -0.59 -7.29 -6.99
C GLU A 31 0.20 -6.25 -6.20
N ARG A 32 -0.02 -4.96 -6.44
CA ARG A 32 0.43 -3.86 -5.56
C ARG A 32 -0.27 -3.90 -4.21
N ALA A 33 -1.58 -4.16 -4.19
CA ALA A 33 -2.34 -4.34 -2.95
C ALA A 33 -1.86 -5.57 -2.15
N MET A 34 -1.54 -6.67 -2.82
CA MET A 34 -0.96 -7.88 -2.21
C MET A 34 0.51 -7.68 -1.82
N GLY A 35 1.28 -6.91 -2.58
CA GLY A 35 2.68 -6.57 -2.27
C GLY A 35 2.84 -5.71 -1.02
N LEU A 36 1.82 -4.91 -0.68
CA LEU A 36 1.73 -4.23 0.63
C LEU A 36 1.65 -5.22 1.79
N PHE A 37 1.08 -6.41 1.59
CA PHE A 37 1.05 -7.48 2.59
C PHE A 37 2.33 -8.35 2.58
N GLY A 38 3.07 -8.39 1.48
CA GLY A 38 4.26 -9.24 1.31
C GLY A 38 5.61 -8.60 1.73
N ALA A 39 5.75 -7.27 1.65
CA ALA A 39 6.97 -6.59 2.12
C ALA A 39 7.00 -6.51 3.66
N GLY A 40 8.16 -6.33 4.30
CA GLY A 40 8.32 -6.30 5.77
C GLY A 40 7.42 -5.30 6.55
N THR A 41 6.71 -4.41 5.85
CA THR A 41 5.68 -3.50 6.37
C THR A 41 4.26 -4.10 6.36
N GLY A 42 4.05 -5.29 5.82
CA GLY A 42 2.74 -5.93 5.67
C GLY A 42 2.05 -6.27 6.99
N TRP A 43 2.82 -6.55 8.04
CA TRP A 43 2.29 -6.65 9.40
C TRP A 43 1.63 -5.35 9.86
N MET A 44 2.25 -4.20 9.56
CA MET A 44 1.72 -2.89 9.94
C MET A 44 0.42 -2.57 9.20
N VAL A 45 0.37 -2.88 7.89
CA VAL A 45 -0.83 -2.71 7.06
C VAL A 45 -1.95 -3.62 7.55
N ALA A 46 -1.65 -4.88 7.88
CA ALA A 46 -2.61 -5.82 8.45
C ALA A 46 -3.14 -5.33 9.81
N PHE A 47 -2.28 -4.80 10.69
CA PHE A 47 -2.68 -4.23 11.97
C PHE A 47 -3.57 -2.99 11.79
N MET A 48 -3.23 -2.10 10.86
CA MET A 48 -4.07 -0.94 10.51
C MET A 48 -5.44 -1.33 9.96
N MET A 49 -5.50 -2.34 9.07
CA MET A 49 -6.75 -2.87 8.53
C MET A 49 -7.61 -3.53 9.61
N ALA A 50 -6.99 -4.26 10.54
CA ALA A 50 -7.67 -4.85 11.69
C ALA A 50 -8.25 -3.75 12.60
N GLY A 51 -7.45 -2.73 12.93
CA GLY A 51 -7.88 -1.57 13.72
C GLY A 51 -9.02 -0.79 13.05
N GLN A 52 -8.93 -0.56 11.74
CA GLN A 52 -9.99 0.10 10.97
C GLN A 52 -11.29 -0.71 11.00
N THR A 53 -11.21 -2.04 10.84
CA THR A 53 -12.37 -2.93 10.91
C THR A 53 -13.01 -2.89 12.29
N LEU A 54 -12.19 -2.91 13.36
CA LEU A 54 -12.66 -2.77 14.74
C LEU A 54 -13.37 -1.43 14.99
N LEU A 55 -12.80 -0.32 14.52
CA LEU A 55 -13.42 1.01 14.62
C LEU A 55 -14.75 1.07 13.86
N PHE A 56 -14.82 0.43 12.69
CA PHE A 56 -16.04 0.38 11.90
C PHE A 56 -17.13 -0.44 12.59
N LEU A 57 -16.79 -1.64 13.08
CA LEU A 57 -17.74 -2.51 13.79
C LEU A 57 -18.26 -1.87 15.08
N THR A 58 -17.37 -1.26 15.86
CA THR A 58 -17.76 -0.56 17.10
C THR A 58 -18.59 0.70 16.79
N GLY A 59 -18.27 1.42 15.72
CA GLY A 59 -19.08 2.55 15.23
C GLY A 59 -20.48 2.14 14.79
N VAL A 60 -20.62 1.04 14.04
CA VAL A 60 -21.92 0.49 13.62
C VAL A 60 -22.73 0.00 14.83
N TRP A 61 -22.09 -0.66 15.79
CA TRP A 61 -22.76 -1.10 17.02
C TRP A 61 -23.26 0.09 17.86
N ALA A 62 -22.46 1.15 18.00
CA ALA A 62 -22.89 2.37 18.68
C ALA A 62 -24.01 3.09 17.91
N ALA A 63 -23.99 3.06 16.58
CA ALA A 63 -25.07 3.58 15.75
C ALA A 63 -26.36 2.76 15.93
N TRP A 64 -26.27 1.45 16.11
CA TRP A 64 -27.43 0.62 16.47
C TRP A 64 -28.04 1.07 17.81
N GLY A 65 -27.20 1.29 18.83
CA GLY A 65 -27.65 1.83 20.12
C GLY A 65 -28.27 3.23 20.05
N PHE A 66 -27.90 4.03 19.04
CA PHE A 66 -28.57 5.30 18.74
C PHE A 66 -29.99 5.10 18.20
N PHE A 67 -30.23 4.09 17.35
CA PHE A 67 -31.56 3.82 16.81
C PHE A 67 -32.50 3.14 17.82
N GLU A 68 -31.96 2.38 18.77
CA GLU A 68 -32.74 1.68 19.80
C GLU A 68 -33.15 2.59 20.98
N ALA A 69 -32.52 3.75 21.16
CA ALA A 69 -32.74 4.58 22.34
C ALA A 69 -34.02 5.44 22.25
N ASP A 70 -34.93 5.26 23.22
CA ASP A 70 -36.22 5.98 23.30
C ASP A 70 -36.12 7.46 23.72
N HIS A 71 -35.03 7.85 24.38
CA HIS A 71 -34.84 9.21 24.87
C HIS A 71 -33.74 9.96 24.09
N PRO A 72 -33.98 11.22 23.68
CA PRO A 72 -33.05 12.00 22.86
C PRO A 72 -31.67 12.21 23.54
N VAL A 73 -31.64 12.34 24.87
CA VAL A 73 -30.39 12.45 25.64
C VAL A 73 -29.58 11.15 25.58
N THR A 74 -30.25 10.00 25.68
CA THR A 74 -29.61 8.68 25.58
C THR A 74 -29.16 8.41 24.14
N GLN A 75 -29.97 8.82 23.15
CA GLN A 75 -29.62 8.81 21.74
C GLN A 75 -28.30 9.54 21.51
N LEU A 76 -28.17 10.78 21.99
CA LEU A 76 -26.97 11.58 21.79
C LEU A 76 -25.71 10.97 22.42
N ARG A 77 -25.85 10.28 23.56
CA ARG A 77 -24.75 9.55 24.21
C ARG A 77 -24.19 8.40 23.37
N TRP A 78 -25.02 7.79 22.53
CA TRP A 78 -24.60 6.72 21.61
C TRP A 78 -24.21 7.27 20.23
N GLY A 79 -24.89 8.31 19.76
CA GLY A 79 -24.67 8.92 18.44
C GLY A 79 -23.34 9.66 18.31
N LEU A 80 -22.95 10.44 19.32
CA LEU A 80 -21.65 11.16 19.31
C LEU A 80 -20.45 10.21 19.17
N PRO A 81 -20.27 9.19 20.01
CA PRO A 81 -19.17 8.24 19.84
C PRO A 81 -19.30 7.44 18.54
N ALA A 82 -20.51 7.08 18.10
CA ALA A 82 -20.69 6.41 16.80
C ALA A 82 -20.17 7.26 15.64
N ALA A 83 -20.54 8.55 15.59
CA ALA A 83 -20.08 9.48 14.56
C ALA A 83 -18.56 9.64 14.59
N VAL A 84 -17.96 9.81 15.78
CA VAL A 84 -16.51 9.94 15.95
C VAL A 84 -15.79 8.67 15.49
N LEU A 85 -16.27 7.48 15.87
CA LEU A 85 -15.67 6.20 15.48
C LEU A 85 -15.73 5.97 13.97
N LEU A 86 -16.86 6.30 13.33
CA LEU A 86 -17.02 6.18 11.89
C LEU A 86 -16.14 7.18 11.13
N LEU A 87 -16.06 8.43 11.59
CA LEU A 87 -15.16 9.44 11.02
C LEU A 87 -13.68 9.06 11.22
N ALA A 88 -13.32 8.54 12.39
CA ALA A 88 -11.97 8.04 12.65
C ALA A 88 -11.62 6.85 11.75
N SER A 89 -12.55 5.91 11.55
CA SER A 89 -12.37 4.79 10.62
C SER A 89 -12.13 5.28 9.18
N LEU A 90 -12.89 6.29 8.73
CA LEU A 90 -12.69 6.91 7.43
C LEU A 90 -11.32 7.60 7.31
N ALA A 91 -10.91 8.34 8.35
CA ALA A 91 -9.60 9.00 8.38
C ALA A 91 -8.45 7.99 8.29
N VAL A 92 -8.54 6.87 9.01
CA VAL A 92 -7.56 5.77 8.93
C VAL A 92 -7.50 5.20 7.51
N LYS A 93 -8.65 4.97 6.87
CA LYS A 93 -8.71 4.46 5.49
C LYS A 93 -7.98 5.36 4.50
N LEU A 94 -8.15 6.68 4.63
CA LEU A 94 -7.47 7.67 3.79
C LEU A 94 -5.96 7.75 4.10
N ALA A 95 -5.58 7.65 5.38
CA ALA A 95 -4.18 7.65 5.80
C ALA A 95 -3.38 6.46 5.24
N VAL A 96 -4.00 5.28 5.11
CA VAL A 96 -3.36 4.10 4.51
C VAL A 96 -3.17 4.27 2.99
N ALA A 97 -4.05 5.00 2.31
CA ALA A 97 -3.96 5.20 0.86
C ALA A 97 -2.85 6.19 0.45
N ALA A 98 -2.56 7.20 1.28
CA ALA A 98 -1.54 8.22 0.99
C ALA A 98 -0.11 7.67 0.74
N PRO A 99 0.47 6.79 1.58
CA PRO A 99 1.83 6.27 1.37
C PRO A 99 1.96 5.36 0.14
N ILE A 100 0.85 4.81 -0.38
CA ILE A 100 0.86 4.01 -1.62
C ILE A 100 1.36 4.85 -2.80
N HIS A 101 0.95 6.11 -2.90
CA HIS A 101 1.39 7.02 -3.95
C HIS A 101 2.85 7.41 -3.80
N THR A 102 3.30 7.70 -2.57
CA THR A 102 4.70 8.06 -2.29
C THR A 102 5.66 6.91 -2.64
N ASN A 103 5.29 5.68 -2.30
CA ASN A 103 6.12 4.51 -2.61
C ASN A 103 6.22 4.25 -4.12
N GLN A 104 5.15 4.52 -4.89
CA GLN A 104 5.21 4.46 -6.36
C GLN A 104 6.18 5.49 -6.93
N ILE A 105 6.07 6.74 -6.49
CA ILE A 105 6.96 7.82 -6.94
C ILE A 105 8.42 7.50 -6.62
N MET A 106 8.72 7.01 -5.41
CA MET A 106 10.08 6.63 -5.01
C MET A 106 10.64 5.48 -5.85
N ARG A 107 9.79 4.52 -6.24
CA ARG A 107 10.21 3.38 -7.05
C ARG A 107 10.52 3.81 -8.48
N GLU A 108 9.69 4.66 -9.07
CA GLU A 108 9.93 5.22 -10.40
C GLU A 108 11.16 6.15 -10.41
N LEU A 109 11.37 6.93 -9.34
CA LEU A 109 12.56 7.77 -9.20
C LEU A 109 13.84 6.93 -9.19
N LYS A 110 13.89 5.85 -8.41
CA LYS A 110 15.03 4.91 -8.40
C LYS A 110 15.27 4.26 -9.76
N ARG A 111 14.21 3.94 -10.51
CA ARG A 111 14.32 3.41 -11.88
C ARG A 111 14.98 4.44 -12.81
N ILE A 112 14.58 5.70 -12.72
CA ILE A 112 15.20 6.80 -13.49
C ILE A 112 16.67 6.98 -13.07
N GLU A 113 16.98 6.96 -11.78
CA GLU A 113 18.38 7.05 -11.28
C GLU A 113 19.25 5.92 -11.85
N LEU A 114 18.74 4.69 -11.90
CA LEU A 114 19.44 3.55 -12.50
C LEU A 114 19.65 3.72 -14.01
N GLN A 115 18.65 4.21 -14.74
CA GLN A 115 18.78 4.47 -16.18
C GLN A 115 19.80 5.58 -16.48
N ILE A 116 19.85 6.62 -15.66
CA ILE A 116 20.86 7.68 -15.78
C ILE A 116 22.26 7.13 -15.45
N ALA A 117 22.39 6.31 -14.41
CA ALA A 117 23.68 5.71 -14.05
C ALA A 117 24.21 4.76 -15.13
N LEU A 118 23.33 3.99 -15.79
CA LEU A 118 23.68 3.14 -16.93
C LEU A 118 24.00 3.98 -18.19
N GLY A 119 23.21 5.01 -18.47
CA GLY A 119 23.42 5.92 -19.60
C GLY A 119 24.70 6.77 -19.48
N ALA A 120 25.09 7.14 -18.27
CA ALA A 120 26.33 7.87 -17.98
C ALA A 120 27.59 7.00 -18.08
N ARG A 121 27.43 5.68 -18.23
CA ARG A 121 28.53 4.70 -18.35
C ARG A 121 28.92 4.39 -19.80
N ARG A 122 28.19 4.92 -20.79
CA ARG A 122 28.55 4.95 -22.21
C ARG A 122 29.34 6.20 -22.55
#